data_AF-X1DAD8-F1
#
_entry.id   AF-X1DAD8-F1
#
_cell.length_a   1.000
_cell.length_b   1.000
_cell.length_c   1.000
_cell.angle_alpha   90.00
_cell.angle_beta   90.00
_cell.angle_gamma   90.00
#
_symmetry.space_group_name_H-M   'P 1'
#
loop_
_entity.id
_entity.type
_entity.pdbx_description
1 polymer ?
#
loop_
_entity_poly.entity_id
_entity_poly.type
_entity_poly.pdbx_seq_one_letter_code
_entity_poly.pdbx_strand_id
1 'polypeptide(L)'
;MKITYSISNWIYGEEPLETQFKRLQKFRYDAIELMVADPDEFDIGQAKKYMEEYALPCSSICTMVSWIPDKNKRRNLIDNDPEVRQRTMDYLKG
;
A
#
# COMPACT_ATOMS: atom_id res chain seq x y z
N MET A 1 -14.99 -6.21 23.86
CA MET A 1 -14.47 -6.19 22.48
C MET A 1 -13.89 -4.81 22.22
N LYS A 2 -12.60 -4.70 21.86
CA LYS A 2 -11.97 -3.43 21.48
C LYS A 2 -12.14 -3.25 19.97
N ILE A 3 -12.66 -2.11 19.53
CA ILE A 3 -12.70 -1.73 18.11
C ILE A 3 -11.36 -1.05 17.78
N THR A 4 -10.74 -1.43 16.67
CA THR A 4 -9.49 -0.84 16.19
C THR A 4 -9.73 0.01 14.95
N TYR A 5 -9.03 1.12 14.83
CA TYR A 5 -9.13 2.05 13.70
C TYR A 5 -7.82 2.06 12.90
N SER A 6 -7.94 1.73 11.61
CA SER A 6 -6.86 1.82 10.63
C SER A 6 -7.29 2.74 9.49
N ILE A 7 -6.32 3.34 8.81
CA ILE A 7 -6.57 4.25 7.70
C ILE A 7 -5.55 4.05 6.59
N SER A 8 -6.01 4.13 5.35
CA SER A 8 -5.16 4.02 4.16
C SER A 8 -4.33 5.28 3.99
N ASN A 9 -3.03 5.11 3.81
CA ASN A 9 -2.11 6.22 3.58
C ASN A 9 -2.41 6.95 2.24
N TRP A 10 -3.07 6.27 1.30
CA TRP A 10 -3.45 6.79 -0.02
C TRP A 10 -4.24 8.10 0.04
N ILE A 11 -5.08 8.27 1.06
CA ILE A 11 -5.96 9.45 1.17
C ILE A 11 -5.18 10.75 1.41
N TYR A 12 -3.91 10.65 1.81
CA TYR A 12 -3.06 11.79 2.14
C TYR A 12 -2.28 12.33 0.92
N GLY A 13 -2.42 11.70 -0.26
CA GLY A 13 -1.82 12.17 -1.50
C GLY A 13 -0.31 12.33 -1.40
N GLU A 14 0.19 13.55 -1.64
CA GLU A 14 1.62 13.87 -1.65
C GLU A 14 2.21 14.19 -0.26
N GLU A 15 1.43 14.06 0.82
CA GLU A 15 1.94 14.26 2.19
C GLU A 15 3.09 13.27 2.48
N PRO A 16 4.26 13.73 2.97
CA PRO A 16 5.36 12.84 3.32
C PRO A 16 4.93 11.78 4.33
N LEU A 17 5.37 10.53 4.15
CA LEU A 17 4.95 9.39 4.97
C LEU A 17 5.13 9.66 6.48
N GLU A 18 6.25 10.26 6.89
CA GLU A 18 6.51 10.60 8.30
C GLU A 18 5.45 11.55 8.89
N THR A 19 5.01 12.55 8.11
CA THR A 19 3.97 13.50 8.52
C THR A 19 2.65 12.76 8.79
N GLN A 20 2.36 11.74 7.97
CA GLN A 20 1.19 10.88 8.16
C GLN A 20 1.34 10.08 9.46
N PHE A 21 2.48 9.44 9.73
CA PHE A 21 2.72 8.71 10.99
C PHE A 21 2.59 9.61 12.23
N LYS A 22 3.17 10.82 12.21
CA LYS A 22 3.01 11.83 13.27
C LYS A 22 1.55 12.19 13.51
N ARG A 23 0.79 12.39 12.43
CA ARG A 23 -0.65 12.68 12.47
C ARG A 23 -1.43 11.52 13.09
N LEU A 24 -1.18 10.29 12.65
CA LEU A 24 -1.88 9.10 13.13
C LEU A 24 -1.60 8.80 14.59
N GLN A 25 -0.35 8.98 15.03
CA GLN A 25 0.00 8.89 16.45
C GLN A 25 -0.73 9.96 17.29
N LYS A 26 -0.75 11.22 16.83
CA LYS A 26 -1.46 12.32 17.50
C LYS A 26 -2.95 12.02 17.70
N PHE A 27 -3.59 11.42 16.69
CA PHE A 27 -5.01 11.06 16.74
C PHE A 27 -5.29 9.64 17.26
N ARG A 28 -4.25 8.92 17.70
CA ARG A 28 -4.33 7.58 18.32
C ARG A 28 -5.02 6.53 17.44
N TYR A 29 -4.69 6.53 16.14
CA TYR A 29 -5.03 5.38 15.28
C TYR A 29 -4.29 4.13 15.75
N ASP A 30 -4.91 2.97 15.57
CA ASP A 30 -4.32 1.69 15.98
C ASP A 30 -3.38 1.11 14.91
N ALA A 31 -3.55 1.50 13.64
CA ALA A 31 -2.74 1.03 12.53
C ALA A 31 -2.82 1.94 11.28
N ILE A 32 -1.98 1.65 10.30
CA ILE A 32 -1.99 2.26 8.96
C ILE A 32 -2.12 1.15 7.90
N GLU A 33 -2.87 1.38 6.83
CA GLU A 33 -2.79 0.58 5.60
C GLU A 33 -1.85 1.29 4.62
N LEU A 34 -0.88 0.56 4.07
CA LEU A 34 0.09 1.09 3.11
C LEU A 34 -0.34 0.78 1.68
N MET A 35 -0.62 1.81 0.90
CA MET A 35 -0.77 1.73 -0.54
C MET A 35 0.60 1.74 -1.20
N VAL A 36 0.94 0.63 -1.86
CA VAL A 36 2.20 0.43 -2.59
C VAL A 36 1.87 0.21 -4.06
N ALA A 37 2.00 1.27 -4.86
CA ALA A 37 1.76 1.20 -6.30
C ALA A 37 2.91 0.49 -7.04
N ASP A 38 4.14 0.75 -6.64
CA ASP A 38 5.32 0.06 -7.13
C ASP A 38 6.24 -0.31 -5.95
N PRO A 39 6.48 -1.60 -5.68
CA PRO A 39 7.42 -2.03 -4.66
C PRO A 39 8.84 -1.49 -4.85
N ASP A 40 9.27 -1.26 -6.09
CA ASP A 40 10.63 -0.76 -6.40
C ASP A 40 10.78 0.74 -6.08
N GLU A 41 9.68 1.49 -6.06
CA GLU A 41 9.67 2.93 -5.76
C GLU A 41 9.32 3.23 -4.29
N PHE A 42 8.86 2.23 -3.53
CA PHE A 42 8.44 2.41 -2.14
C PHE A 42 9.55 2.03 -1.16
N ASP A 43 10.00 2.98 -0.33
CA ASP A 43 11.04 2.73 0.68
C ASP A 43 10.47 1.95 1.89
N ILE A 44 10.46 0.61 1.76
CA ILE A 44 10.04 -0.32 2.81
C ILE A 44 10.90 -0.17 4.07
N GLY A 45 12.19 0.14 3.92
CA GLY A 45 13.11 0.29 5.05
C GLY A 45 12.72 1.49 5.91
N GLN A 46 12.40 2.61 5.27
CA GLN A 46 11.94 3.81 5.94
C GLN A 46 10.55 3.63 6.56
N ALA A 47 9.63 2.96 5.87
CA ALA A 47 8.31 2.64 6.43
C ALA A 47 8.42 1.80 7.70
N LYS A 48 9.31 0.79 7.73
CA LYS A 48 9.57 -0.03 8.94
C LYS A 48 10.08 0.80 10.11
N LYS A 49 11.04 1.69 9.88
CA LYS A 49 11.56 2.60 10.91
C LYS A 49 10.44 3.45 11.51
N TYR A 50 9.55 4.00 10.69
CA TYR A 50 8.42 4.80 11.17
C TYR A 50 7.39 3.96 11.94
N MET A 51 7.09 2.74 11.51
CA MET A 51 6.20 1.85 12.28
C MET A 51 6.73 1.60 13.70
N GLU A 52 8.04 1.41 13.85
CA GLU A 52 8.70 1.26 15.15
C GLU A 52 8.70 2.56 15.96
N GLU A 53 9.16 3.67 15.35
CA GLU A 53 9.29 4.98 16.01
C GLU A 53 7.94 5.51 16.54
N TYR A 54 6.87 5.36 15.75
CA TYR A 54 5.56 5.89 16.08
C TYR A 54 4.64 4.86 16.77
N ALA A 55 5.13 3.62 16.98
CA ALA A 55 4.37 2.49 17.51
C ALA A 55 3.04 2.27 16.75
N LEU A 56 3.08 2.41 15.43
CA LEU A 56 1.92 2.34 14.55
C LEU A 56 2.11 1.21 13.53
N PRO A 57 1.57 0.01 13.77
CA PRO A 57 1.75 -1.13 12.88
C PRO A 57 1.02 -0.95 11.54
N CYS A 58 1.51 -1.65 10.51
CA CYS A 58 0.79 -1.82 9.25
C CYS A 58 -0.31 -2.89 9.41
N SER A 59 -1.56 -2.56 9.10
CA SER A 59 -2.69 -3.49 9.16
C SER A 59 -2.85 -4.30 7.87
N SER A 60 -2.52 -3.71 6.72
CA SER A 60 -2.62 -4.34 5.40
C SER A 60 -1.83 -3.54 4.36
N ILE A 61 -1.50 -4.20 3.26
CA ILE A 61 -0.89 -3.59 2.09
C ILE A 61 -1.93 -3.59 0.97
N CYS A 62 -2.21 -2.41 0.44
CA CYS A 62 -3.05 -2.22 -0.73
C CYS A 62 -2.18 -1.93 -1.94
N THR A 63 -2.62 -2.32 -3.13
CA THR A 63 -1.94 -2.00 -4.39
C THR A 63 -2.94 -1.75 -5.50
N MET A 64 -2.53 -1.01 -6.52
CA MET A 64 -3.32 -0.78 -7.73
C MET A 64 -2.81 -1.69 -8.84
N VAL A 65 -3.72 -2.50 -9.39
CA VAL A 65 -3.48 -3.16 -10.67
C VAL A 65 -3.76 -2.16 -11.78
N SER A 66 -2.70 -1.71 -12.47
CA SER A 66 -2.81 -0.68 -13.51
C SER A 66 -3.67 -1.13 -14.69
N TRP A 67 -4.81 -0.45 -14.87
CA TRP A 67 -5.64 -0.56 -16.06
C TRP A 67 -5.11 0.40 -17.15
N ILE A 68 -4.16 -0.09 -17.95
CA ILE A 68 -3.62 0.64 -19.10
C ILE A 68 -3.93 -0.10 -20.41
N PRO A 69 -4.12 0.61 -21.53
CA PRO A 69 -4.51 -0.04 -22.80
C PRO A 69 -3.47 -1.02 -23.35
N ASP A 70 -2.18 -0.78 -23.08
CA ASP A 70 -1.08 -1.65 -23.51
C ASP A 70 -1.13 -2.99 -22.77
N LYS A 71 -1.52 -4.05 -23.47
CA LYS A 71 -1.61 -5.41 -22.91
C LYS A 71 -0.29 -5.94 -22.34
N ASN A 72 0.85 -5.43 -22.81
CA ASN A 72 2.16 -5.86 -22.33
C ASN A 72 2.48 -5.28 -20.95
N LYS A 73 1.75 -4.24 -20.53
CA LYS A 73 1.96 -3.53 -19.27
C LYS A 73 0.72 -3.57 -18.35
N ARG A 74 -0.48 -3.85 -18.89
CA ARG A 74 -1.72 -3.98 -18.11
C ARG A 74 -1.59 -5.08 -17.06
N ARG A 75 -2.16 -4.82 -15.88
CA ARG A 75 -2.35 -5.79 -14.80
C ARG A 75 -3.84 -5.87 -14.49
N ASN A 76 -4.42 -7.05 -14.57
CA ASN A 76 -5.84 -7.34 -14.31
C ASN A 76 -6.04 -8.85 -14.06
N LEU A 77 -6.60 -9.22 -12.90
CA LEU A 77 -6.83 -10.62 -12.52
C LEU A 77 -7.94 -11.30 -13.32
N ILE A 78 -8.87 -10.52 -13.88
CA ILE A 78 -10.03 -11.03 -14.64
C ILE A 78 -9.92 -10.71 -16.14
N ASP A 79 -8.70 -10.45 -16.62
CA ASP A 79 -8.44 -10.20 -18.04
C ASP A 79 -8.76 -11.42 -18.90
N ASN A 80 -9.17 -11.20 -20.15
CA ASN A 80 -9.38 -12.29 -21.09
C ASN A 80 -8.05 -12.92 -21.54
N ASP A 81 -6.96 -12.14 -21.55
CA ASP A 81 -5.62 -12.61 -21.88
C ASP A 81 -4.98 -13.36 -20.69
N PRO A 82 -4.65 -14.67 -20.83
CA PRO A 82 -3.99 -15.43 -19.77
C PRO A 82 -2.63 -14.88 -19.36
N GLU A 83 -1.87 -14.24 -20.27
CA GLU A 83 -0.57 -13.67 -19.94
C GLU A 83 -0.71 -12.44 -19.04
N VAL A 84 -1.76 -11.64 -19.24
CA VAL A 84 -2.08 -10.50 -18.36
C VAL A 84 -2.43 -11.00 -16.96
N ARG A 85 -3.23 -12.06 -16.84
CA ARG A 85 -3.56 -12.66 -15.54
C ARG A 85 -2.31 -13.20 -14.84
N GLN A 86 -1.45 -13.92 -15.56
CA GLN A 86 -0.21 -14.45 -15.00
C GLN A 86 0.72 -13.34 -14.50
N ARG A 87 0.98 -12.32 -15.31
CA ARG A 87 1.78 -11.14 -14.92
C ARG A 87 1.22 -10.42 -13.69
N THR A 88 -0.11 -10.38 -13.58
CA THR A 88 -0.78 -9.78 -12.40
C THR A 88 -0.57 -10.62 -11.15
N MET A 89 -0.67 -11.95 -11.25
CA MET A 89 -0.37 -12.84 -10.14
C MET A 89 1.10 -12.77 -9.73
N ASP A 90 2.02 -12.67 -10.69
CA ASP A 90 3.45 -12.55 -10.41
C ASP A 90 3.75 -11.24 -9.68
N TYR A 91 3.18 -10.13 -10.13
CA TYR A 91 3.28 -8.83 -9.44
C TYR A 91 2.75 -8.88 -8.00
N LEU A 92 1.61 -9.55 -7.77
CA LEU A 92 0.99 -9.62 -6.43
C LEU A 92 1.75 -10.53 -5.45
N LYS A 93 2.59 -11.45 -5.94
CA LYS A 93 3.41 -12.31 -5.07
C LYS A 93 4.62 -11.58 -4.50
N GLY A 94 5.07 -10.51 -5.16
CA GLY A 94 6.37 -9.89 -4.90
C GLY A 94 7.48 -10.64 -5.62
#